data_AF-A0A2M6Y9Z5-F1
#
_entry.id   AF-A0A2M6Y9Z5-F1
#
_cell.length_a   1.000
_cell.length_b   1.000
_cell.length_c   1.000
_cell.angle_alpha   90.00
_cell.angle_beta   90.00
_cell.angle_gamma   90.00
#
_symmetry.space_group_name_H-M   'P 1'
#
loop_
_entity.id
_entity.type
_entity.pdbx_description
1 polymer ?
#
loop_
_entity_poly.entity_id
_entity_poly.type
_entity_poly.pdbx_seq_one_letter_code
_entity_poly.pdbx_strand_id
1 'polypeptide(L)'
;YRFEEIMDSICIYFDISVDELLGNKNKRYRDIAIYLLKKHTGLTNRQAGEQLDNISYSAVAKVYRRFSEKLKKDKALKKKIGEIMSNIKG
;
A
#
# COMPACT_ATOMS: atom_id res chain seq x y z
N TYR A 1 -11.64 -6.20 0.14
CA TYR A 1 -10.32 -6.79 -0.07
C TYR A 1 -9.71 -7.13 1.28
N ARG A 2 -9.10 -8.31 1.35
CA ARG A 2 -8.29 -8.77 2.49
C ARG A 2 -6.88 -8.18 2.39
N PHE A 3 -6.13 -8.26 3.48
CA PHE A 3 -4.76 -7.76 3.53
C PHE A 3 -3.88 -8.49 2.51
N GLU A 4 -3.98 -9.82 2.50
CA GLU A 4 -3.19 -10.73 1.67
C GLU A 4 -3.40 -10.43 0.17
N GLU A 5 -4.65 -10.21 -0.24
CA GLU A 5 -5.00 -9.88 -1.63
C GLU A 5 -4.33 -8.60 -2.13
N ILE A 6 -4.24 -7.58 -1.27
CA ILE A 6 -3.56 -6.33 -1.62
C ILE A 6 -2.05 -6.53 -1.68
N MET A 7 -1.48 -7.28 -0.74
CA MET A 7 -0.03 -7.53 -0.69
C MET A 7 0.43 -8.36 -1.89
N ASP A 8 -0.28 -9.44 -2.20
CA ASP A 8 -0.01 -10.31 -3.34
C ASP A 8 -0.06 -9.52 -4.65
N SER A 9 -1.06 -8.66 -4.80
CA SER A 9 -1.22 -7.86 -6.02
C SER A 9 -0.08 -6.84 -6.23
N ILE A 10 0.41 -6.24 -5.13
CA ILE A 10 1.60 -5.37 -5.17
C ILE A 10 2.84 -6.20 -5.55
N CYS A 11 3.01 -7.37 -4.91
CA CYS A 11 4.14 -8.26 -5.16
C CYS A 11 4.18 -8.71 -6.63
N ILE A 12 3.05 -9.16 -7.18
CA ILE A 12 2.90 -9.56 -8.58
C ILE A 12 3.22 -8.39 -9.53
N TYR A 13 2.71 -7.20 -9.25
CA TYR A 13 2.92 -6.05 -10.14
C TYR A 13 4.39 -5.60 -10.18
N PHE A 14 5.10 -5.66 -9.06
CA PHE A 14 6.49 -5.23 -8.98
C PHE A 14 7.51 -6.36 -9.14
N ASP A 15 7.06 -7.61 -9.24
CA ASP A 15 7.89 -8.83 -9.25
C ASP A 15 8.84 -8.88 -8.04
N ILE A 16 8.26 -8.72 -6.84
CA ILE A 16 8.98 -8.70 -5.56
C ILE A 16 8.35 -9.69 -4.57
N SER A 17 9.10 -10.04 -3.52
CA SER A 17 8.55 -10.83 -2.41
C SER A 17 7.83 -9.97 -1.38
N VAL A 18 6.99 -10.61 -0.55
CA VAL A 18 6.32 -9.95 0.58
C VAL A 18 7.34 -9.40 1.59
N ASP A 19 8.46 -10.09 1.80
CA ASP A 19 9.54 -9.61 2.68
C ASP A 19 10.19 -8.32 2.16
N GLU A 20 10.35 -8.19 0.84
CA GLU A 20 10.85 -6.96 0.23
C GLU A 20 9.86 -5.80 0.31
N LEU A 21 8.56 -6.11 0.18
CA LEU A 21 7.45 -5.16 0.33
C LEU A 21 7.34 -4.65 1.77
N LEU A 22 7.46 -5.54 2.74
CA LEU A 22 7.41 -5.24 4.17
C LEU A 22 8.72 -4.61 4.68
N GLY A 23 9.85 -4.95 4.05
CA GLY A 23 11.16 -4.48 4.44
C GLY A 23 11.38 -2.97 4.30
N ASN A 24 12.39 -2.46 5.00
CA ASN A 24 12.69 -1.02 5.04
C ASN A 24 13.52 -0.54 3.84
N LYS A 25 13.89 -1.45 2.91
CA LYS A 25 14.76 -1.15 1.77
C LYS A 25 14.07 -0.25 0.74
N ASN A 26 12.76 -0.39 0.54
CA ASN A 26 12.02 0.37 -0.46
C ASN A 26 10.72 0.98 0.09
N LYS A 27 10.85 2.20 0.63
CA LYS A 27 9.73 2.98 1.17
C LYS A 27 8.56 3.16 0.18
N ARG A 28 8.81 3.08 -1.13
CA ARG A 28 7.78 3.25 -2.16
C ARG A 28 6.73 2.16 -2.11
N TYR A 29 7.14 0.90 -1.93
CA TYR A 29 6.21 -0.23 -1.92
C TYR A 29 5.33 -0.18 -0.67
N ARG A 30 5.94 0.11 0.48
CA ARG A 30 5.24 0.33 1.75
C ARG A 30 4.25 1.50 1.68
N ASP A 31 4.61 2.62 1.07
CA ASP A 31 3.69 3.75 0.91
C ASP A 31 2.46 3.38 0.05
N ILE A 32 2.66 2.57 -1.00
CA ILE A 32 1.58 2.02 -1.83
C ILE A 32 0.70 1.06 -0.99
N ALA A 33 1.30 0.14 -0.24
CA ALA A 33 0.58 -0.80 0.60
C ALA A 33 -0.28 -0.07 1.66
N ILE A 34 0.30 0.92 2.35
CA ILE A 34 -0.43 1.77 3.31
C ILE A 34 -1.61 2.43 2.63
N TYR A 35 -1.41 3.02 1.44
CA TYR A 35 -2.48 3.69 0.72
C TYR A 35 -3.61 2.73 0.34
N LEU A 36 -3.28 1.60 -0.27
CA LEU A 36 -4.25 0.62 -0.75
C LEU A 36 -5.04 -0.01 0.40
N LEU A 37 -4.35 -0.44 1.46
CA LEU A 37 -5.00 -0.99 2.66
C LEU A 37 -5.96 0.03 3.26
N LYS A 38 -5.50 1.27 3.50
CA LYS A 38 -6.36 2.33 4.06
C LYS A 38 -7.55 2.69 3.18
N LYS A 39 -7.39 2.61 1.86
CA LYS A 39 -8.39 3.06 0.90
C LYS A 39 -9.44 1.99 0.59
N HIS A 40 -9.03 0.72 0.58
CA HIS A 40 -9.81 -0.39 0.06
C HIS A 40 -10.13 -1.47 1.09
N THR A 41 -9.65 -1.32 2.33
CA THR A 41 -10.01 -2.18 3.47
C THR A 41 -10.62 -1.35 4.60
N GLY A 42 -11.23 -2.02 5.57
CA GLY A 42 -11.74 -1.40 6.81
C GLY A 42 -10.68 -1.16 7.89
N LEU A 43 -9.38 -1.34 7.58
CA LEU A 43 -8.33 -1.30 8.59
C LEU A 43 -8.12 0.10 9.19
N THR A 44 -8.01 0.11 10.51
CA THR A 44 -7.54 1.30 11.26
C THR A 44 -6.06 1.56 10.96
N ASN A 45 -5.59 2.78 11.26
CA ASN A 45 -4.17 3.12 11.08
C ASN A 45 -3.26 2.24 11.94
N ARG A 46 -3.76 1.80 13.10
CA ARG A 46 -3.04 0.93 14.01
C ARG A 46 -2.91 -0.48 13.42
N GLN A 47 -4.02 -1.09 13.00
CA GLN A 47 -4.01 -2.43 12.38
C GLN A 47 -3.15 -2.46 11.11
N ALA A 48 -3.29 -1.46 10.24
CA ALA A 48 -2.44 -1.38 9.04
C ALA A 48 -0.95 -1.25 9.40
N GLY A 49 -0.61 -0.58 10.49
CA GLY A 49 0.76 -0.46 10.98
C GLY A 49 1.31 -1.77 11.56
N GLU A 50 0.49 -2.49 12.34
CA GLU A 50 0.81 -3.80 12.91
C GLU A 50 1.09 -4.84 11.79
N GLN A 51 0.33 -4.80 10.70
CA GLN A 51 0.55 -5.70 9.56
C GLN A 51 1.74 -5.32 8.66
N LEU A 52 2.22 -4.07 8.74
CA LEU A 52 3.29 -3.55 7.88
C LEU A 52 4.57 -3.30 8.68
N ASP A 53 5.13 -4.33 9.33
CA ASP A 53 6.40 -4.21 10.08
C ASP A 53 6.34 -3.21 11.26
N ASN A 54 5.25 -3.25 12.02
CA ASN A 54 5.04 -2.45 13.26
C ASN A 54 5.18 -0.93 13.08
N ILE A 55 4.73 -0.40 11.96
CA ILE A 55 4.71 1.05 11.73
C ILE A 55 3.73 1.71 12.70
N SER A 56 4.14 2.84 13.29
CA SER A 56 3.26 3.58 14.19
C SER A 56 2.02 4.11 13.47
N TYR A 57 0.89 4.17 14.18
CA TYR A 57 -0.37 4.67 13.60
C TYR A 57 -0.21 6.08 12.99
N SER A 58 0.61 6.93 13.61
CA SER A 58 0.84 8.32 13.18
C SER A 58 1.69 8.38 11.91
N ALA A 59 2.64 7.46 11.75
CA ALA A 59 3.39 7.29 10.51
C ALA A 59 2.47 6.82 9.38
N VAL A 60 1.59 5.83 9.64
CA VAL A 60 0.56 5.38 8.66
C VAL A 60 -0.32 6.55 8.22
N ALA A 61 -0.84 7.34 9.16
CA ALA A 61 -1.67 8.51 8.85
C ALA A 61 -0.93 9.53 7.97
N LYS A 62 0.32 9.83 8.30
CA LYS A 62 1.17 10.77 7.57
C LYS A 62 1.46 10.29 6.15
N VAL A 63 1.80 9.02 5.99
CA VAL A 63 2.04 8.40 4.67
C VAL A 63 0.79 8.42 3.83
N TYR A 64 -0.35 7.96 4.37
CA TYR A 64 -1.63 7.95 3.66
C TYR A 64 -2.00 9.35 3.12
N ARG A 65 -1.86 10.39 3.95
CA ARG A 65 -2.15 11.78 3.56
C ARG A 65 -1.24 12.24 2.43
N ARG A 66 0.08 12.09 2.59
CA ARG A 66 1.09 12.50 1.59
C ARG A 66 0.90 11.77 0.26
N PHE A 67 0.69 10.45 0.33
CA PHE A 67 0.50 9.63 -0.86
C PHE A 67 -0.79 10.01 -1.59
N SER A 68 -1.88 10.25 -0.86
CA SER A 68 -3.15 10.72 -1.43
C SER A 68 -3.00 12.08 -2.14
N GLU A 69 -2.28 13.03 -1.55
CA GLU A 69 -1.99 14.33 -2.16
C GLU A 69 -1.14 14.19 -3.43
N LYS A 70 -0.11 13.33 -3.39
CA LYS A 70 0.72 13.01 -4.56
C LYS A 70 -0.13 12.39 -5.67
N LEU A 71 -0.98 11.44 -5.32
CA LEU A 71 -1.85 10.74 -6.26
C LEU A 71 -2.74 11.71 -7.01
N LYS A 72 -3.31 12.73 -6.34
CA LYS A 72 -4.19 13.72 -7.00
C LYS A 72 -3.52 14.41 -8.18
N LYS A 73 -2.22 14.70 -8.08
CA LYS A 73 -1.43 15.48 -9.05
C LYS A 73 -0.73 14.59 -10.10
N ASP A 74 -0.38 13.37 -9.74
CA ASP A 74 0.42 12.47 -10.57
C ASP A 74 -0.46 11.45 -11.33
N LYS A 75 -0.71 11.73 -12.62
CA LYS A 75 -1.50 10.85 -13.50
C LYS A 75 -0.86 9.48 -13.70
N ALA A 76 0.47 9.41 -13.79
CA ALA A 76 1.17 8.15 -13.98
C ALA A 76 1.06 7.27 -12.73
N LEU A 77 1.14 7.89 -11.54
CA LEU A 77 0.92 7.18 -10.28
C LEU A 77 -0.52 6.70 -10.13
N LYS A 78 -1.52 7.49 -10.53
CA LYS A 78 -2.92 7.03 -10.56
C LYS A 78 -3.09 5.80 -11.46
N LYS A 79 -2.54 5.83 -12.67
CA LYS A 79 -2.61 4.71 -13.61
C LYS A 79 -1.98 3.46 -13.00
N LYS A 80 -0.78 3.60 -12.43
CA LYS A 80 -0.07 2.51 -11.72
C LYS A 80 -0.90 1.89 -10.60
N ILE A 81 -1.54 2.70 -9.76
CA ILE A 81 -2.44 2.21 -8.71
C ILE A 81 -3.63 1.45 -9.31
N GLY A 82 -4.20 1.94 -10.41
CA GLY A 82 -5.26 1.23 -11.13
C GLY A 82 -4.83 -0.14 -11.63
N GLU A 83 -3.64 -0.24 -12.24
CA GLU A 83 -3.06 -1.51 -12.71
C GLU A 83 -2.80 -2.49 -11.55
N ILE A 84 -2.27 -2.01 -10.41
CA ILE A 84 -2.09 -2.84 -9.22
C ILE A 84 -3.45 -3.35 -8.71
N MET A 85 -4.49 -2.53 -8.73
CA MET A 85 -5.82 -2.96 -8.26
C MET A 85 -6.50 -3.93 -9.22
N SER A 86 -6.26 -3.84 -10.53
CA SER A 86 -6.85 -4.77 -11.51
C SER A 86 -6.30 -6.20 -11.40
N ASN A 87 -5.14 -6.38 -10.75
CA ASN A 87 -4.57 -7.70 -10.51
C ASN A 87 -5.20 -8.43 -9.32
N ILE A 88 -6.00 -7.74 -8.50
CA ILE A 88 -6.75 -8.38 -7.42
C ILE A 88 -7.94 -9.10 -8.03
N LYS A 89 -7.85 -10.43 -8.11
CA LYS A 89 -8.99 -11.27 -8.48
C LYS A 89 -10.05 -11.13 -7.38
N GLY A 90 -11.24 -10.67 -7.78
CA GLY A 90 -12.42 -10.63 -6.91
C GLY A 90 -12.95 -12.01 -6.59
#